data_AF-A0A9P4PUX6-F1
#
_entry.id   AF-A0A9P4PUX6-F1
#
_cell.length_a   1.000
_cell.length_b   1.000
_cell.length_c   1.000
_cell.angle_alpha   90.00
_cell.angle_beta   90.00
_cell.angle_gamma   90.00
#
_symmetry.space_group_name_H-M   'P 1'
#
loop_
_entity.id
_entity.type
_entity.pdbx_description
1 polymer ?
#
loop_
_entity_poly.entity_id
_entity_poly.type
_entity_poly.pdbx_seq_one_letter_code
_entity_poly.pdbx_strand_id
1 'polypeptide(L)'
;MSSPYISCVSLGMFVIDDIHMPKRSPLRDILGGSATFATLGLRLFTQDSKRIGCLLIAGEDFPSSVRGTIEEEWGTTTVVKVREGRKSTRGKLVYADETFGPKTFTYIHPPLKPNPSDLTHSPLLHARAFHLLATPAEILAHVPELLTFRGDATERPFIVWEPLPASCLAEKYDEFVAAYRLVDVFSPNHLELSALFGGTTNSDFDAVHLERCATSLVTSSIGIHESGAVIVRAGENGGFVVGRPTRPTWYPAYYAKGSEKVVDATGAGNAFLGGYIAGCQRSGGDAGEGMCYGSVAASFALEQIGLPRVERIGESVYCSGVAVSARLEEYKKRFTQIHQRLR
;
A
#
# COMPACT_ATOMS: atom_id res chain seq x y z
N MET A 1 -10.16 30.93 2.81
CA MET A 1 -9.53 29.93 1.91
C MET A 1 -10.26 28.62 2.15
N SER A 2 -10.81 27.97 1.11
CA SER A 2 -11.41 26.65 1.28
C SER A 2 -10.34 25.67 1.78
N SER A 3 -10.71 24.76 2.70
CA SER A 3 -9.80 23.68 3.09
C SER A 3 -9.38 22.92 1.82
N PRO A 4 -8.08 22.61 1.63
CA PRO A 4 -7.67 21.78 0.52
C PRO A 4 -8.41 20.44 0.61
N TYR A 5 -8.85 19.91 -0.53
CA TYR A 5 -9.47 18.60 -0.55
C TYR A 5 -8.43 17.52 -0.25
N ILE A 6 -8.86 16.46 0.42
CA ILE A 6 -7.99 15.32 0.72
C ILE A 6 -7.93 14.40 -0.50
N SER A 7 -6.73 14.17 -1.03
CA SER A 7 -6.49 13.30 -2.19
C SER A 7 -6.67 11.84 -1.83
N CYS A 8 -6.07 11.38 -0.73
CA CYS A 8 -6.15 10.00 -0.30
C CYS A 8 -5.92 9.86 1.20
N VAL A 9 -6.58 8.87 1.81
CA VAL A 9 -6.36 8.42 3.19
C VAL A 9 -6.13 6.90 3.17
N SER A 10 -5.18 6.42 3.96
CA SER A 10 -5.08 4.99 4.23
C SER A 10 -5.82 4.60 5.51
N LEU A 11 -6.73 3.63 5.40
CA LEU A 11 -7.24 2.82 6.50
C LEU A 11 -6.36 1.57 6.68
N GLY A 12 -5.06 1.82 6.87
CA GLY A 12 -4.06 0.84 7.26
C GLY A 12 -3.59 1.07 8.69
N MET A 13 -2.66 0.27 9.19
CA MET A 13 -2.15 0.42 10.55
C MET A 13 -0.85 1.21 10.56
N PHE A 14 -0.67 2.03 11.60
CA PHE A 14 0.64 2.45 12.07
C PHE A 14 1.15 1.36 13.01
N VAL A 15 2.39 0.90 12.81
CA VAL A 15 3.01 -0.12 13.64
C VAL A 15 4.36 0.40 14.12
N ILE A 16 4.63 0.27 15.42
CA ILE A 16 5.92 0.59 16.01
C ILE A 16 6.71 -0.71 16.14
N ASP A 17 7.69 -0.89 15.27
CA ASP A 17 8.43 -2.13 15.11
C ASP A 17 9.72 -2.15 15.93
N ASP A 18 9.92 -3.26 16.62
CA ASP A 18 11.19 -3.64 17.22
C ASP A 18 11.88 -4.69 16.36
N ILE A 19 12.99 -4.31 15.73
CA ILE A 19 13.70 -5.12 14.76
C ILE A 19 14.90 -5.78 15.42
N HIS A 20 14.90 -7.11 15.40
CA HIS A 20 15.92 -7.96 15.97
C HIS A 20 16.72 -8.60 14.85
N MET A 21 18.04 -8.45 14.91
CA MET A 21 19.00 -9.05 13.99
C MET A 21 20.06 -9.82 14.79
N PRO A 22 20.61 -10.92 14.26
CA PRO A 22 21.72 -11.60 14.89
C PRO A 22 22.90 -10.63 15.10
N LYS A 23 23.57 -10.76 16.26
CA LYS A 23 24.81 -10.03 16.61
C LYS A 23 24.70 -8.49 16.66
N ARG A 24 23.51 -7.91 16.56
CA ARG A 24 23.26 -6.46 16.68
C ARG A 24 22.28 -6.17 17.80
N SER A 25 22.42 -5.00 18.41
CA SER A 25 21.40 -4.48 19.32
C SER A 25 20.08 -4.30 18.57
N PRO A 26 18.93 -4.65 19.16
CA PRO A 26 17.64 -4.43 18.52
C PRO A 26 17.43 -2.95 18.18
N LEU A 27 16.97 -2.68 16.97
CA LEU A 27 16.46 -1.36 16.60
C LEU A 27 15.07 -1.22 17.20
N ARG A 28 14.83 -0.17 17.98
CA ARG A 28 13.58 0.06 18.69
C ARG A 28 12.81 1.22 18.07
N ASP A 29 11.51 1.17 18.25
CA ASP A 29 10.59 2.24 17.84
C ASP A 29 10.71 2.62 16.36
N ILE A 30 10.97 1.64 15.49
CA ILE A 30 11.02 1.85 14.04
C ILE A 30 9.60 2.00 13.53
N LEU A 31 9.31 3.12 12.87
CA LEU A 31 7.98 3.37 12.32
C LEU A 31 7.75 2.51 11.07
N GLY A 32 6.74 1.64 11.15
CA GLY A 32 6.27 0.76 10.07
C GLY A 32 4.75 0.73 9.97
N GLY A 33 4.22 -0.31 9.31
CA GLY A 33 2.78 -0.48 9.11
C GLY A 33 2.24 0.03 7.77
N SER A 34 1.10 -0.50 7.34
CA SER A 34 0.58 -0.28 6.00
C SER A 34 0.16 1.16 5.72
N ALA A 35 -0.42 1.87 6.71
CA ALA A 35 -0.79 3.26 6.52
C ALA A 35 0.45 4.14 6.33
N THR A 36 1.47 3.90 7.14
CA THR A 36 2.75 4.60 7.10
C THR A 36 3.40 4.55 5.71
N PHE A 37 3.54 3.34 5.15
CA PHE A 37 4.18 3.17 3.84
C PHE A 37 3.26 3.59 2.68
N ALA A 38 1.94 3.40 2.76
CA ALA A 38 1.03 3.97 1.76
C ALA A 38 1.09 5.51 1.73
N THR A 39 1.18 6.16 2.90
CA THR A 39 1.39 7.60 3.00
C THR A 39 2.74 8.02 2.43
N LEU A 40 3.82 7.25 2.63
CA LEU A 40 5.11 7.48 1.96
C LEU A 40 4.93 7.50 0.43
N GLY A 41 4.28 6.47 -0.14
CA GLY A 41 4.04 6.39 -1.59
C GLY A 41 3.31 7.61 -2.15
N LEU A 42 2.30 8.11 -1.42
CA LEU A 42 1.59 9.34 -1.77
C LEU A 42 2.48 10.59 -1.68
N ARG A 43 3.31 10.68 -0.62
CA ARG A 43 4.22 11.83 -0.39
C ARG A 43 5.26 12.01 -1.49
N LEU A 44 5.69 10.92 -2.12
CA LEU A 44 6.69 10.97 -3.20
C LEU A 44 6.17 11.71 -4.44
N PHE A 45 4.86 11.70 -4.69
CA PHE A 45 4.28 12.20 -5.94
C PHE A 45 3.21 13.28 -5.77
N THR A 46 2.74 13.53 -4.55
CA THR A 46 1.77 14.61 -4.29
C THR A 46 2.51 15.90 -4.00
N GLN A 47 2.26 16.94 -4.82
CA GLN A 47 2.90 18.23 -4.63
C GLN A 47 2.52 18.88 -3.30
N ASP A 48 1.24 19.01 -2.97
CA ASP A 48 0.81 19.58 -1.69
C ASP A 48 0.58 18.47 -0.66
N SER A 49 1.51 18.30 0.28
CA SER A 49 1.43 17.27 1.31
C SER A 49 0.19 17.40 2.19
N LYS A 50 -0.39 18.60 2.35
CA LYS A 50 -1.64 18.81 3.11
C LYS A 50 -2.86 18.17 2.44
N ARG A 51 -2.73 17.73 1.20
CA ARG A 51 -3.78 16.96 0.53
C ARG A 51 -3.72 15.48 0.88
N ILE A 52 -2.62 15.00 1.44
CA ILE A 52 -2.51 13.63 1.91
C ILE A 52 -3.11 13.56 3.31
N GLY A 53 -4.11 12.70 3.46
CA GLY A 53 -4.74 12.44 4.74
C GLY A 53 -4.02 11.34 5.50
N CYS A 54 -3.77 11.56 6.78
CA CYS A 54 -3.07 10.64 7.66
C CYS A 54 -3.92 10.36 8.89
N LEU A 55 -4.54 9.17 8.96
CA LEU A 55 -5.31 8.74 10.12
C LEU A 55 -4.41 7.88 11.03
N LEU A 56 -3.98 8.44 12.15
CA LEU A 56 -3.18 7.72 13.15
C LEU A 56 -4.10 7.18 14.25
N ILE A 57 -4.22 5.86 14.35
CA ILE A 57 -4.83 5.20 15.52
C ILE A 57 -3.71 4.81 16.48
N ALA A 58 -3.66 5.49 17.62
CA ALA A 58 -2.61 5.36 18.63
C ALA A 58 -3.15 4.72 19.92
N GLY A 59 -2.28 4.05 20.67
CA GLY A 59 -2.52 3.76 22.08
C GLY A 59 -1.93 4.86 22.96
N GLU A 60 -2.07 4.71 24.28
CA GLU A 60 -1.55 5.67 25.26
C GLU A 60 -0.02 5.74 25.31
N ASP A 61 0.65 4.68 24.85
CA ASP A 61 2.11 4.51 24.83
C ASP A 61 2.75 4.85 23.47
N PHE A 62 2.03 5.55 22.57
CA PHE A 62 2.57 5.88 21.25
C PHE A 62 3.78 6.82 21.39
N PRO A 63 4.97 6.47 20.85
CA PRO A 63 6.19 7.24 21.10
C PRO A 63 6.09 8.69 20.61
N SER A 64 6.45 9.64 21.48
CA SER A 64 6.42 11.07 21.16
C SER A 64 7.37 11.44 20.03
N SER A 65 8.54 10.79 19.93
CA SER A 65 9.49 10.96 18.84
C SER A 65 8.87 10.62 17.48
N VAL A 66 8.21 9.47 17.39
CA VAL A 66 7.53 9.02 16.16
C VAL A 66 6.32 9.90 15.85
N ARG A 67 5.61 10.35 16.88
CA ARG A 67 4.48 11.27 16.74
C ARG A 67 4.89 12.61 16.12
N GLY A 68 6.00 13.20 16.57
CA GLY A 68 6.54 14.44 16.00
C GLY A 68 6.84 14.30 14.50
N THR A 69 7.41 13.18 14.08
CA THR A 69 7.64 12.93 12.65
C THR A 69 6.34 12.90 11.84
N ILE A 70 5.26 12.28 12.36
CA ILE A 70 3.98 12.17 11.65
C ILE A 70 3.20 13.50 11.66
N GLU A 71 3.17 14.20 12.80
CA GLU A 71 2.36 15.41 12.97
C GLU A 71 3.08 16.66 12.42
N GLU A 72 4.40 16.74 12.52
CA GLU A 72 5.17 17.96 12.23
C GLU A 72 5.99 17.84 10.94
N GLU A 73 6.74 16.75 10.76
CA GLU A 73 7.67 16.62 9.63
C GLU A 73 6.98 16.21 8.32
N TRP A 74 5.90 15.43 8.41
CA TRP A 74 5.21 14.95 7.21
C TRP A 74 4.44 16.04 6.47
N GLY A 75 3.99 17.07 7.18
CA GLY A 75 3.18 18.14 6.62
C GLY A 75 1.87 17.65 5.99
N THR A 76 1.37 16.50 6.42
CA THR A 76 0.11 15.90 5.99
C THR A 76 -1.06 16.44 6.80
N THR A 77 -2.29 16.30 6.30
CA THR A 77 -3.47 16.52 7.14
C THR A 77 -3.63 15.31 8.05
N THR A 78 -3.09 15.41 9.25
CA THR A 78 -3.05 14.33 10.23
C THR A 78 -4.21 14.45 11.22
N VAL A 79 -4.91 13.34 11.44
CA VAL A 79 -5.92 13.19 12.49
C VAL A 79 -5.51 12.03 13.37
N VAL A 80 -5.36 12.30 14.67
CA VAL A 80 -4.96 11.29 15.65
C VAL A 80 -6.16 10.88 16.50
N LYS A 81 -6.37 9.58 16.62
CA LYS A 81 -7.34 8.97 17.53
C LYS A 81 -6.59 8.10 18.52
N VAL A 82 -6.61 8.49 19.79
CA VAL A 82 -6.03 7.69 20.88
C VAL A 82 -7.10 6.73 21.41
N ARG A 83 -6.76 5.46 21.54
CA ARG A 83 -7.61 4.43 22.14
C ARG A 83 -7.29 4.34 23.63
N GLU A 84 -8.18 4.85 24.47
CA GLU A 84 -8.05 4.83 25.94
C GLU A 84 -7.92 3.39 26.46
N GLY A 85 -7.02 3.19 27.42
CA GLY A 85 -6.72 1.89 28.03
C GLY A 85 -6.08 0.86 27.08
N ARG A 86 -5.68 1.27 25.87
CA ARG A 86 -5.06 0.39 24.88
C ARG A 86 -3.62 0.78 24.61
N LYS A 87 -2.81 -0.24 24.34
CA LYS A 87 -1.44 -0.08 23.86
C LYS A 87 -1.42 0.06 22.34
N SER A 88 -0.46 0.83 21.86
CA SER A 88 -0.18 1.08 20.45
C SER A 88 0.17 -0.22 19.76
N THR A 89 -0.15 -0.30 18.48
CA THR A 89 0.22 -1.46 17.67
C THR A 89 1.74 -1.54 17.59
N ARG A 90 2.30 -2.59 18.19
CA ARG A 90 3.74 -2.88 18.16
C ARG A 90 4.01 -4.20 17.48
N GLY A 91 4.99 -4.21 16.60
CA GLY A 91 5.45 -5.39 15.89
C GLY A 91 6.83 -5.81 16.36
N LYS A 92 7.09 -7.11 16.37
CA LYS A 92 8.42 -7.68 16.56
C LYS A 92 8.84 -8.33 15.25
N LEU A 93 9.85 -7.76 14.60
CA LEU A 93 10.49 -8.35 13.44
C LEU A 93 11.76 -9.07 13.88
N VAL A 94 11.93 -10.31 13.44
CA VAL A 94 13.15 -11.09 13.69
C VAL A 94 13.70 -11.57 12.36
N TYR A 95 14.87 -11.05 12.00
CA TYR A 95 15.62 -11.49 10.82
C TYR A 95 16.41 -12.76 11.13
N ALA A 96 16.44 -13.70 10.19
CA ALA A 96 17.19 -14.94 10.33
C ALA A 96 18.71 -14.71 10.32
N ASP A 97 19.17 -13.69 9.58
CA ASP A 97 20.57 -13.33 9.40
C ASP A 97 20.73 -11.82 9.15
N GLU A 98 21.96 -11.38 8.87
CA GLU A 98 22.28 -9.98 8.56
C GLU A 98 22.07 -9.62 7.07
N THR A 99 21.59 -10.56 6.25
CA THR A 99 21.29 -10.33 4.82
C THR A 99 19.89 -9.78 4.59
N PHE A 100 19.14 -9.54 5.68
CA PHE A 100 17.77 -9.05 5.66
C PHE A 100 16.81 -9.92 4.81
N GLY A 101 17.12 -11.21 4.67
CA GLY A 101 16.34 -12.18 3.92
C GLY A 101 15.09 -12.65 4.68
N PRO A 102 14.96 -13.95 5.03
CA PRO A 102 13.79 -14.45 5.73
C PRO A 102 13.61 -13.77 7.10
N LYS A 103 12.38 -13.32 7.37
CA LYS A 103 12.02 -12.70 8.64
C LYS A 103 10.67 -13.18 9.14
N THR A 104 10.51 -13.21 10.46
CA THR A 104 9.21 -13.43 11.11
C THR A 104 8.68 -12.11 11.66
N PHE A 105 7.36 -11.96 11.63
CA PHE A 105 6.66 -10.81 12.19
C PHE A 105 5.63 -11.31 13.20
N THR A 106 5.54 -10.66 14.35
CA THR A 106 4.51 -10.95 15.36
C THR A 106 4.06 -9.67 16.04
N TYR A 107 2.74 -9.50 16.19
CA TYR A 107 2.20 -8.41 16.99
C TYR A 107 2.45 -8.67 18.49
N ILE A 108 2.95 -7.66 19.20
CA ILE A 108 3.19 -7.73 20.65
C ILE A 108 1.87 -7.62 21.44
N HIS A 109 0.93 -6.83 20.91
CA HIS A 109 -0.40 -6.59 21.48
C HIS A 109 -1.46 -6.68 20.38
N PRO A 110 -2.75 -6.90 20.72
CA PRO A 110 -3.82 -6.86 19.72
C PRO A 110 -3.79 -5.54 18.94
N PRO A 111 -3.68 -5.59 17.60
CA PRO A 111 -3.46 -4.40 16.80
C PRO A 111 -4.65 -3.44 16.86
N LEU A 112 -4.35 -2.14 16.79
CA LEU A 112 -5.34 -1.07 16.63
C LEU A 112 -5.60 -0.86 15.13
N LYS A 113 -6.68 -1.46 14.63
CA LYS A 113 -7.12 -1.27 13.26
C LYS A 113 -7.97 0.01 13.15
N PRO A 114 -7.82 0.80 12.09
CA PRO A 114 -8.74 1.90 11.79
C PRO A 114 -10.07 1.37 11.25
N ASN A 115 -11.14 2.13 11.49
CA ASN A 115 -12.48 1.86 11.00
C ASN A 115 -13.06 3.11 10.30
N PRO A 116 -14.07 2.98 9.42
CA PRO A 116 -14.72 4.15 8.81
C PRO A 116 -15.23 5.18 9.84
N SER A 117 -15.69 4.72 11.00
CA SER A 117 -16.15 5.60 12.09
C SER A 117 -15.06 6.54 12.64
N ASP A 118 -13.78 6.17 12.52
CA ASP A 118 -12.65 7.04 12.92
C ASP A 118 -12.50 8.27 12.02
N LEU A 119 -13.06 8.23 10.81
CA LEU A 119 -13.05 9.35 9.88
C LEU A 119 -14.16 10.36 10.18
N THR A 120 -15.17 9.99 10.97
CA THR A 120 -16.28 10.88 11.29
C THR A 120 -15.78 12.13 12.02
N HIS A 121 -16.43 13.26 11.74
CA HIS A 121 -16.05 14.58 12.26
C HIS A 121 -14.62 15.00 11.90
N SER A 122 -14.09 14.50 10.79
CA SER A 122 -12.74 14.80 10.30
C SER A 122 -12.77 15.11 8.80
N PRO A 123 -11.88 16.00 8.30
CA PRO A 123 -11.76 16.28 6.87
C PRO A 123 -11.37 15.05 6.04
N LEU A 124 -10.83 14.01 6.68
CA LEU A 124 -10.39 12.78 6.04
C LEU A 124 -11.56 11.96 5.47
N LEU A 125 -12.77 12.11 6.01
CA LEU A 125 -13.97 11.39 5.54
C LEU A 125 -14.28 11.65 4.06
N HIS A 126 -14.00 12.87 3.59
CA HIS A 126 -14.29 13.30 2.23
C HIS A 126 -13.08 13.17 1.29
N ALA A 127 -12.13 12.29 1.63
CA ALA A 127 -11.04 11.97 0.72
C ALA A 127 -11.56 11.44 -0.62
N ARG A 128 -10.83 11.76 -1.69
CA ARG A 128 -11.13 11.28 -3.05
C ARG A 128 -10.73 9.83 -3.28
N ALA A 129 -9.82 9.29 -2.48
CA ALA A 129 -9.39 7.91 -2.55
C ALA A 129 -9.13 7.31 -1.17
N PHE A 130 -9.31 6.00 -1.06
CA PHE A 130 -9.01 5.23 0.15
C PHE A 130 -8.14 4.02 -0.18
N HIS A 131 -7.07 3.84 0.59
CA HIS A 131 -6.31 2.59 0.65
C HIS A 131 -6.73 1.80 1.88
N LEU A 132 -7.17 0.55 1.74
CA LEU A 132 -7.62 -0.30 2.85
C LEU A 132 -6.76 -1.56 2.93
N LEU A 133 -6.21 -1.84 4.11
CA LEU A 133 -5.67 -3.16 4.45
C LEU A 133 -6.71 -3.90 5.29
N ALA A 134 -7.39 -4.88 4.69
CA ALA A 134 -8.58 -5.47 5.31
C ALA A 134 -8.81 -6.93 4.88
N THR A 135 -9.54 -7.67 5.71
CA THR A 135 -10.16 -8.95 5.34
C THR A 135 -11.38 -8.73 4.43
N PRO A 136 -11.87 -9.75 3.70
CA PRO A 136 -13.10 -9.63 2.90
C PRO A 136 -14.32 -9.21 3.75
N ALA A 137 -14.53 -9.80 4.93
CA ALA A 137 -15.58 -9.39 5.88
C ALA A 137 -15.50 -7.91 6.24
N GLU A 138 -14.29 -7.41 6.53
CA GLU A 138 -14.07 -6.01 6.84
C GLU A 138 -14.39 -5.12 5.63
N ILE A 139 -14.10 -5.53 4.39
CA ILE A 139 -14.49 -4.76 3.20
C ILE A 139 -16.02 -4.71 3.02
N LEU A 140 -16.69 -5.85 3.20
CA LEU A 140 -18.15 -5.95 3.11
C LEU A 140 -18.85 -5.08 4.16
N ALA A 141 -18.23 -4.87 5.33
CA ALA A 141 -18.74 -3.98 6.36
C ALA A 141 -18.32 -2.51 6.14
N HIS A 142 -17.03 -2.27 5.92
CA HIS A 142 -16.43 -0.93 5.95
C HIS A 142 -16.77 -0.10 4.72
N VAL A 143 -16.87 -0.68 3.52
CA VAL A 143 -17.16 0.11 2.32
C VAL A 143 -18.59 0.70 2.37
N PRO A 144 -19.65 -0.07 2.66
CA PRO A 144 -20.99 0.49 2.81
C PRO A 144 -21.09 1.52 3.95
N GLU A 145 -20.43 1.26 5.08
CA GLU A 145 -20.39 2.19 6.21
C GLU A 145 -19.72 3.51 5.83
N LEU A 146 -18.56 3.44 5.15
CA LEU A 146 -17.85 4.62 4.64
C LEU A 146 -18.71 5.44 3.69
N LEU A 147 -19.41 4.79 2.74
CA LEU A 147 -20.29 5.49 1.80
C LEU A 147 -21.48 6.14 2.53
N THR A 148 -22.06 5.45 3.51
CA THR A 148 -23.13 5.99 4.37
C THR A 148 -22.67 7.25 5.10
N PHE A 149 -21.49 7.21 5.74
CA PHE A 149 -20.95 8.37 6.47
C PHE A 149 -20.62 9.56 5.55
N ARG A 150 -20.23 9.29 4.30
CA ARG A 150 -19.95 10.35 3.31
C ARG A 150 -21.22 11.01 2.77
N GLY A 151 -22.35 10.29 2.78
CA GLY A 151 -23.63 10.76 2.28
C GLY A 151 -23.70 10.91 0.75
N ASP A 152 -24.93 11.01 0.22
CA ASP A 152 -25.23 10.95 -1.22
C ASP A 152 -24.69 12.14 -2.04
N ALA A 153 -24.35 13.26 -1.38
CA ALA A 153 -23.85 14.46 -2.04
C ALA A 153 -22.38 14.38 -2.47
N THR A 154 -21.69 13.29 -2.11
CA THR A 154 -20.26 13.12 -2.39
C THR A 154 -20.03 12.14 -3.53
N GLU A 155 -19.17 12.52 -4.46
CA GLU A 155 -18.68 11.59 -5.49
C GLU A 155 -18.09 10.35 -4.80
N ARG A 156 -18.39 9.16 -5.33
CA ARG A 156 -17.83 7.91 -4.82
C ARG A 156 -16.29 8.00 -4.83
N PRO A 157 -15.61 7.63 -3.73
CA PRO A 157 -14.16 7.70 -3.72
C PRO A 157 -13.57 6.51 -4.48
N PHE A 158 -12.35 6.67 -4.98
CA PHE A 158 -11.57 5.57 -5.54
C PHE A 158 -11.04 4.66 -4.43
N ILE A 159 -11.37 3.37 -4.44
CA ILE A 159 -11.08 2.42 -3.37
C ILE A 159 -10.07 1.38 -3.84
N VAL A 160 -8.90 1.37 -3.21
CA VAL A 160 -7.85 0.36 -3.40
C VAL A 160 -7.79 -0.54 -2.18
N TRP A 161 -8.04 -1.83 -2.38
CA TRP A 161 -8.02 -2.84 -1.34
C TRP A 161 -6.78 -3.74 -1.45
N GLU A 162 -5.99 -3.76 -0.38
CA GLU A 162 -4.98 -4.76 -0.10
C GLU A 162 -5.54 -5.80 0.89
N PRO A 163 -5.51 -7.10 0.56
CA PRO A 163 -6.02 -8.11 1.48
C PRO A 163 -5.09 -8.29 2.67
N LEU A 164 -5.66 -8.60 3.83
CA LEU A 164 -4.85 -9.07 4.95
C LEU A 164 -4.28 -10.46 4.60
N PRO A 165 -2.95 -10.68 4.66
CA PRO A 165 -2.33 -11.91 4.17
C PRO A 165 -2.95 -13.18 4.76
N ALA A 166 -3.16 -13.19 6.10
CA ALA A 166 -3.74 -14.32 6.82
C ALA A 166 -5.20 -14.65 6.46
N SER A 167 -5.88 -13.78 5.70
CA SER A 167 -7.24 -14.03 5.24
C SER A 167 -7.32 -14.66 3.85
N CYS A 168 -6.21 -14.71 3.10
CA CYS A 168 -6.16 -15.24 1.73
C CYS A 168 -6.17 -16.77 1.75
N LEU A 169 -7.35 -17.34 1.99
CA LEU A 169 -7.59 -18.77 2.11
C LEU A 169 -8.61 -19.20 1.05
N ALA A 170 -8.41 -20.37 0.44
CA ALA A 170 -9.28 -20.89 -0.62
C ALA A 170 -10.74 -21.02 -0.16
N GLU A 171 -10.97 -21.38 1.11
CA GLU A 171 -12.31 -21.53 1.68
C GLU A 171 -13.07 -20.20 1.79
N LYS A 172 -12.37 -19.06 1.69
CA LYS A 172 -12.96 -17.72 1.71
C LYS A 172 -13.20 -17.13 0.33
N TYR A 173 -12.98 -17.89 -0.74
CA TYR A 173 -13.07 -17.39 -2.12
C TYR A 173 -14.37 -16.65 -2.43
N ASP A 174 -15.52 -17.20 -2.03
CA ASP A 174 -16.83 -16.58 -2.30
C ASP A 174 -17.00 -15.24 -1.55
N GLU A 175 -16.44 -15.12 -0.35
CA GLU A 175 -16.45 -13.89 0.44
C GLU A 175 -15.60 -12.80 -0.23
N PHE A 176 -14.45 -13.20 -0.79
CA PHE A 176 -13.61 -12.34 -1.61
C PHE A 176 -14.33 -11.87 -2.88
N VAL A 177 -15.03 -12.76 -3.60
CA VAL A 177 -15.83 -12.41 -4.78
C VAL A 177 -16.91 -11.37 -4.44
N ALA A 178 -17.56 -11.50 -3.29
CA ALA A 178 -18.53 -10.51 -2.83
C ALA A 178 -17.86 -9.15 -2.53
N ALA A 179 -16.71 -9.16 -1.86
CA ALA A 179 -15.97 -7.95 -1.50
C ALA A 179 -15.39 -7.20 -2.71
N TYR A 180 -14.94 -7.90 -3.76
CA TYR A 180 -14.36 -7.28 -4.97
C TYR A 180 -15.31 -6.30 -5.67
N ARG A 181 -16.61 -6.54 -5.57
CA ARG A 181 -17.65 -5.73 -6.21
C ARG A 181 -17.76 -4.32 -5.62
N LEU A 182 -17.18 -4.10 -4.43
CA LEU A 182 -17.27 -2.84 -3.69
C LEU A 182 -16.04 -1.94 -3.88
N VAL A 183 -14.99 -2.42 -4.53
CA VAL A 183 -13.69 -1.73 -4.65
C VAL A 183 -13.29 -1.53 -6.09
N ASP A 184 -12.52 -0.48 -6.37
CA ASP A 184 -12.08 -0.18 -7.74
C ASP A 184 -10.80 -0.95 -8.11
N VAL A 185 -9.97 -1.25 -7.11
CA VAL A 185 -8.76 -2.07 -7.27
C VAL A 185 -8.64 -3.09 -6.16
N PHE A 186 -8.41 -4.35 -6.52
CA PHE A 186 -7.97 -5.41 -5.61
C PHE A 186 -6.48 -5.72 -5.85
N SER A 187 -5.65 -5.65 -4.81
CA SER A 187 -4.19 -5.73 -4.92
C SER A 187 -3.53 -6.78 -4.02
N PRO A 188 -3.72 -8.09 -4.29
CA PRO A 188 -2.97 -9.13 -3.62
C PRO A 188 -1.50 -9.13 -4.06
N ASN A 189 -0.63 -9.69 -3.23
CA ASN A 189 0.65 -10.19 -3.70
C ASN A 189 0.49 -11.58 -4.35
N HIS A 190 1.51 -12.05 -5.07
CA HIS A 190 1.48 -13.32 -5.77
C HIS A 190 1.24 -14.55 -4.86
N LEU A 191 1.73 -14.55 -3.62
CA LEU A 191 1.50 -15.63 -2.66
C LEU A 191 0.04 -15.64 -2.17
N GLU A 192 -0.49 -14.45 -1.87
CA GLU A 192 -1.89 -14.26 -1.47
C GLU A 192 -2.85 -14.70 -2.57
N LEU A 193 -2.57 -14.31 -3.82
CA LEU A 193 -3.38 -14.72 -4.96
C LEU A 193 -3.31 -16.24 -5.16
N SER A 194 -2.11 -16.83 -5.09
CA SER A 194 -1.97 -18.28 -5.24
C SER A 194 -2.71 -19.04 -4.12
N ALA A 195 -2.56 -18.61 -2.87
CA ALA A 195 -3.24 -19.22 -1.71
C ALA A 195 -4.77 -19.16 -1.82
N LEU A 196 -5.32 -18.06 -2.33
CA LEU A 196 -6.75 -17.91 -2.58
C LEU A 196 -7.29 -18.93 -3.61
N PHE A 197 -6.44 -19.43 -4.51
CA PHE A 197 -6.78 -20.45 -5.50
C PHE A 197 -6.28 -21.85 -5.11
N GLY A 198 -5.96 -22.07 -3.82
CA GLY A 198 -5.54 -23.37 -3.30
C GLY A 198 -4.07 -23.73 -3.56
N GLY A 199 -3.26 -22.77 -4.00
CA GLY A 199 -1.82 -22.93 -4.13
C GLY A 199 -1.10 -22.96 -2.79
N THR A 200 0.09 -23.57 -2.77
CA THR A 200 0.96 -23.60 -1.58
C THR A 200 2.05 -22.53 -1.68
N THR A 201 2.46 -21.95 -0.56
CA THR A 201 3.52 -20.91 -0.50
C THR A 201 4.92 -21.38 -0.94
N ASN A 202 5.09 -22.69 -1.22
CA ASN A 202 6.36 -23.30 -1.60
C ASN A 202 6.47 -23.63 -3.10
N SER A 203 5.49 -23.23 -3.93
CA SER A 203 5.59 -23.42 -5.38
C SER A 203 6.52 -22.39 -6.03
N ASP A 204 7.23 -22.80 -7.08
CA ASP A 204 7.97 -21.87 -7.94
C ASP A 204 7.05 -20.77 -8.49
N PHE A 205 7.65 -19.62 -8.81
CA PHE A 205 6.93 -18.51 -9.41
C PHE A 205 6.37 -18.90 -10.79
N ASP A 206 5.03 -18.97 -10.92
CA ASP A 206 4.33 -19.28 -12.17
C ASP A 206 3.48 -18.08 -12.62
N ALA A 207 4.05 -17.28 -13.52
CA ALA A 207 3.37 -16.12 -14.10
C ALA A 207 2.06 -16.50 -14.82
N VAL A 208 2.02 -17.64 -15.52
CA VAL A 208 0.85 -18.05 -16.31
C VAL A 208 -0.28 -18.48 -15.38
N HIS A 209 0.02 -19.18 -14.28
CA HIS A 209 -0.97 -19.47 -13.25
C HIS A 209 -1.54 -18.19 -12.63
N LEU A 210 -0.68 -17.24 -12.24
CA LEU A 210 -1.12 -15.97 -11.64
C LEU A 210 -2.00 -15.16 -12.61
N GLU A 211 -1.64 -15.09 -13.89
CA GLU A 211 -2.44 -14.44 -14.93
C GLU A 211 -3.83 -15.09 -15.06
N ARG A 212 -3.92 -16.43 -15.05
CA ARG A 212 -5.19 -17.15 -15.12
C ARG A 212 -6.06 -16.84 -13.90
N CYS A 213 -5.49 -16.89 -12.70
CA CYS A 213 -6.17 -16.55 -11.45
C CYS A 213 -6.73 -15.13 -11.48
N ALA A 214 -5.89 -14.14 -11.79
CA ALA A 214 -6.30 -12.74 -11.83
C ALA A 214 -7.35 -12.46 -12.93
N THR A 215 -7.20 -13.07 -14.12
CA THR A 215 -8.19 -12.96 -15.21
C THR A 215 -9.54 -13.57 -14.81
N SER A 216 -9.53 -14.68 -14.05
CA SER A 216 -10.75 -15.28 -13.51
C SER A 216 -11.48 -14.31 -12.59
N LEU A 217 -10.76 -13.63 -11.69
CA LEU A 217 -11.36 -12.65 -10.78
C LEU A 217 -12.02 -11.48 -11.53
N VAL A 218 -11.33 -10.91 -12.53
CA VAL A 218 -11.88 -9.85 -13.39
C VAL A 218 -13.11 -10.32 -14.16
N THR A 219 -13.13 -11.60 -14.56
CA THR A 219 -14.28 -12.22 -15.22
C THR A 219 -15.48 -12.34 -14.29
N SER A 220 -15.26 -12.53 -12.98
CA SER A 220 -16.29 -12.60 -11.94
C SER A 220 -16.84 -11.24 -11.46
N SER A 221 -16.56 -10.15 -12.20
CA SER A 221 -17.11 -8.80 -12.04
C SER A 221 -16.51 -8.01 -10.87
N ILE A 222 -15.27 -7.53 -11.02
CA ILE A 222 -14.63 -6.63 -10.04
C ILE A 222 -15.14 -5.19 -10.22
N GLY A 223 -15.34 -4.53 -9.08
CA GLY A 223 -15.71 -3.13 -9.01
C GLY A 223 -17.13 -2.83 -9.45
N ILE A 224 -17.51 -1.58 -9.27
CA ILE A 224 -18.85 -1.12 -9.61
C ILE A 224 -18.98 -1.13 -11.13
N HIS A 225 -20.09 -1.67 -11.63
CA HIS A 225 -20.36 -1.83 -13.06
C HIS A 225 -19.27 -2.64 -13.81
N GLU A 226 -18.58 -3.55 -13.12
CA GLU A 226 -17.57 -4.44 -13.71
C GLU A 226 -16.34 -3.71 -14.29
N SER A 227 -16.04 -2.53 -13.76
CA SER A 227 -14.98 -1.63 -14.25
C SER A 227 -13.68 -1.67 -13.44
N GLY A 228 -13.58 -2.52 -12.41
CA GLY A 228 -12.41 -2.59 -11.54
C GLY A 228 -11.22 -3.37 -12.14
N ALA A 229 -10.09 -3.31 -11.43
CA ALA A 229 -8.85 -3.96 -11.83
C ALA A 229 -8.25 -4.84 -10.71
N VAL A 230 -7.54 -5.90 -11.11
CA VAL A 230 -6.62 -6.65 -10.22
C VAL A 230 -5.21 -6.18 -10.48
N ILE A 231 -4.48 -5.90 -9.40
CA ILE A 231 -3.04 -5.69 -9.44
C ILE A 231 -2.39 -6.81 -8.64
N VAL A 232 -1.44 -7.51 -9.23
CA VAL A 232 -0.68 -8.55 -8.52
C VAL A 232 0.73 -8.07 -8.29
N ARG A 233 1.10 -7.91 -7.02
CA ARG A 233 2.47 -7.55 -6.61
C ARG A 233 3.32 -8.80 -6.49
N ALA A 234 4.35 -8.92 -7.32
CA ALA A 234 5.14 -10.14 -7.50
C ALA A 234 6.60 -10.03 -7.01
N GLY A 235 6.87 -9.08 -6.11
CA GLY A 235 8.20 -8.90 -5.51
C GLY A 235 9.28 -8.61 -6.56
N GLU A 236 10.37 -9.38 -6.54
CA GLU A 236 11.46 -9.28 -7.53
C GLU A 236 11.03 -9.56 -8.98
N ASN A 237 9.89 -10.22 -9.18
CA ASN A 237 9.31 -10.45 -10.50
C ASN A 237 8.49 -9.26 -11.01
N GLY A 238 8.43 -8.16 -10.24
CA GLY A 238 7.68 -6.95 -10.57
C GLY A 238 6.21 -7.07 -10.17
N GLY A 239 5.31 -6.84 -11.11
CA GLY A 239 3.89 -7.02 -10.92
C GLY A 239 3.12 -6.79 -12.20
N PHE A 240 1.83 -7.12 -12.20
CA PHE A 240 0.98 -6.88 -13.37
C PHE A 240 -0.37 -6.33 -12.97
N VAL A 241 -1.03 -5.69 -13.94
CA VAL A 241 -2.41 -5.23 -13.82
C VAL A 241 -3.26 -5.88 -14.89
N VAL A 242 -4.51 -6.21 -14.54
CA VAL A 242 -5.53 -6.72 -15.46
C VAL A 242 -6.88 -6.11 -15.11
N GLY A 243 -7.63 -5.67 -16.12
CA GLY A 243 -8.99 -5.14 -16.02
C GLY A 243 -9.74 -5.42 -17.32
N ARG A 244 -11.04 -5.14 -17.40
CA ARG A 244 -11.77 -5.32 -18.68
C ARG A 244 -11.55 -4.11 -19.60
N PRO A 245 -11.33 -4.31 -20.92
CA PRO A 245 -11.14 -5.55 -21.67
C PRO A 245 -9.65 -5.93 -21.86
N THR A 246 -8.75 -5.41 -21.03
CA THR A 246 -7.30 -5.51 -21.22
C THR A 246 -6.75 -6.87 -20.77
N ARG A 247 -5.72 -7.34 -21.46
CA ARG A 247 -4.95 -8.51 -21.01
C ARG A 247 -4.01 -8.13 -19.86
N PRO A 248 -3.57 -9.09 -19.04
CA PRO A 248 -2.51 -8.87 -18.06
C PRO A 248 -1.32 -8.15 -18.70
N THR A 249 -0.89 -7.04 -18.08
CA THR A 249 0.26 -6.26 -18.53
C THR A 249 1.29 -6.21 -17.41
N TRP A 250 2.48 -6.76 -17.67
CA TRP A 250 3.56 -6.87 -16.69
C TRP A 250 4.45 -5.64 -16.67
N TYR A 251 4.82 -5.25 -15.45
CA TYR A 251 5.74 -4.17 -15.13
C TYR A 251 6.91 -4.78 -14.35
N PRO A 252 8.16 -4.63 -14.82
CA PRO A 252 9.32 -5.24 -14.18
C PRO A 252 9.59 -4.58 -12.82
N ALA A 253 10.17 -5.32 -11.87
CA ALA A 253 10.59 -4.71 -10.61
C ALA A 253 11.60 -3.57 -10.87
N TYR A 254 11.65 -2.58 -9.96
CA TYR A 254 12.67 -1.53 -10.07
C TYR A 254 14.08 -2.11 -9.94
N TYR A 255 14.28 -2.98 -8.95
CA TYR A 255 15.51 -3.73 -8.72
C TYR A 255 15.40 -5.16 -9.20
N ALA A 256 16.47 -5.67 -9.83
CA ALA A 256 16.58 -7.08 -10.16
C ALA A 256 16.76 -7.94 -8.90
N LYS A 257 16.45 -9.23 -9.02
CA LYS A 257 16.73 -10.24 -7.99
C LYS A 257 18.19 -10.17 -7.54
N GLY A 258 18.39 -10.15 -6.21
CA GLY A 258 19.73 -10.12 -5.60
C GLY A 258 20.43 -8.75 -5.63
N SER A 259 19.72 -7.67 -5.99
CA SER A 259 20.29 -6.32 -5.93
C SER A 259 20.69 -5.94 -4.49
N GLU A 260 21.93 -5.50 -4.31
CA GLU A 260 22.45 -5.01 -3.01
C GLU A 260 21.75 -3.74 -2.52
N LYS A 261 20.99 -3.06 -3.40
CA LYS A 261 20.14 -1.93 -3.02
C LYS A 261 18.86 -2.35 -2.30
N VAL A 262 18.50 -3.62 -2.32
CA VAL A 262 17.34 -4.12 -1.57
C VAL A 262 17.81 -4.49 -0.16
N VAL A 263 17.51 -3.62 0.79
CA VAL A 263 17.88 -3.75 2.20
C VAL A 263 16.72 -4.31 3.03
N ASP A 264 15.49 -3.81 2.85
CA ASP A 264 14.32 -4.32 3.57
C ASP A 264 13.06 -4.29 2.70
N ALA A 265 12.40 -5.45 2.54
CA ALA A 265 11.13 -5.55 1.83
C ALA A 265 9.90 -5.03 2.62
N THR A 266 10.03 -4.70 3.91
CA THR A 266 8.91 -4.20 4.73
C THR A 266 8.27 -2.97 4.07
N GLY A 267 6.95 -3.01 3.89
CA GLY A 267 6.21 -1.82 3.46
C GLY A 267 6.32 -1.47 1.97
N ALA A 268 7.23 -2.08 1.20
CA ALA A 268 7.40 -1.80 -0.22
C ALA A 268 6.09 -2.00 -1.02
N GLY A 269 5.31 -3.01 -0.65
CA GLY A 269 3.99 -3.26 -1.22
C GLY A 269 2.94 -2.18 -0.89
N ASN A 270 2.98 -1.61 0.31
CA ASN A 270 2.06 -0.54 0.70
C ASN A 270 2.50 0.80 0.06
N ALA A 271 3.81 1.07 0.01
CA ALA A 271 4.38 2.20 -0.71
C ALA A 271 4.03 2.14 -2.21
N PHE A 272 4.08 0.95 -2.80
CA PHE A 272 3.57 0.71 -4.14
C PHE A 272 2.13 1.20 -4.30
N LEU A 273 1.22 0.82 -3.39
CA LEU A 273 -0.19 1.20 -3.51
C LEU A 273 -0.42 2.70 -3.32
N GLY A 274 0.33 3.35 -2.42
CA GLY A 274 0.34 4.80 -2.30
C GLY A 274 0.80 5.50 -3.57
N GLY A 275 1.89 5.02 -4.17
CA GLY A 275 2.40 5.52 -5.46
C GLY A 275 1.42 5.27 -6.60
N TYR A 276 0.81 4.09 -6.65
CA TYR A 276 -0.20 3.72 -7.65
C TYR A 276 -1.38 4.70 -7.63
N ILE A 277 -1.94 4.98 -6.45
CA ILE A 277 -3.04 5.93 -6.29
C ILE A 277 -2.63 7.33 -6.79
N ALA A 278 -1.44 7.80 -6.43
CA ALA A 278 -0.93 9.09 -6.88
C ALA A 278 -0.75 9.15 -8.42
N GLY A 279 -0.24 8.07 -9.02
CA GLY A 279 -0.10 7.93 -10.47
C GLY A 279 -1.44 8.02 -11.18
N CYS A 280 -2.44 7.23 -10.75
CA CYS A 280 -3.78 7.26 -11.30
C CYS A 280 -4.45 8.64 -11.15
N GLN A 281 -4.29 9.30 -10.00
CA GLN A 281 -4.85 10.64 -9.79
C GLN A 281 -4.23 11.69 -10.73
N ARG A 282 -2.95 11.52 -11.10
CA ARG A 282 -2.25 12.44 -11.99
C ARG A 282 -2.56 12.20 -13.46
N SER A 283 -2.83 10.96 -13.84
CA SER A 283 -3.13 10.56 -15.23
C SER A 283 -4.62 10.53 -15.58
N GLY A 284 -5.52 10.78 -14.61
CA GLY A 284 -6.95 10.65 -14.84
C GLY A 284 -7.44 9.20 -14.88
N GLY A 285 -6.77 8.31 -14.15
CA GLY A 285 -7.18 6.90 -13.97
C GLY A 285 -6.37 5.88 -14.77
N ASP A 286 -5.26 6.27 -15.40
CA ASP A 286 -4.41 5.32 -16.14
C ASP A 286 -3.72 4.36 -15.15
N ALA A 287 -4.10 3.08 -15.21
CA ALA A 287 -3.55 2.04 -14.36
C ALA A 287 -2.07 1.76 -14.66
N GLY A 288 -1.63 1.87 -15.92
CA GLY A 288 -0.22 1.69 -16.29
C GLY A 288 0.69 2.79 -15.76
N GLU A 289 0.21 4.04 -15.77
CA GLU A 289 0.88 5.13 -15.06
C GLU A 289 0.94 4.84 -13.55
N GLY A 290 -0.16 4.36 -12.96
CA GLY A 290 -0.20 3.88 -11.58
C GLY A 290 0.86 2.82 -11.29
N MET A 291 0.99 1.80 -12.16
CA MET A 291 2.00 0.74 -12.01
C MET A 291 3.43 1.31 -12.02
N CYS A 292 3.72 2.32 -12.85
CA CYS A 292 5.02 2.97 -12.87
C CYS A 292 5.32 3.73 -11.57
N TYR A 293 4.35 4.49 -11.07
CA TYR A 293 4.52 5.29 -9.85
C TYR A 293 4.64 4.38 -8.63
N GLY A 294 3.82 3.33 -8.55
CA GLY A 294 3.91 2.33 -7.51
C GLY A 294 5.26 1.62 -7.49
N SER A 295 5.78 1.21 -8.66
CA SER A 295 7.08 0.54 -8.77
C SER A 295 8.23 1.43 -8.26
N VAL A 296 8.17 2.72 -8.56
CA VAL A 296 9.16 3.71 -8.07
C VAL A 296 8.98 3.97 -6.58
N ALA A 297 7.76 4.10 -6.06
CA ALA A 297 7.54 4.25 -4.62
C ALA A 297 8.06 3.06 -3.83
N ALA A 298 7.79 1.84 -4.30
CA ALA A 298 8.33 0.63 -3.70
C ALA A 298 9.87 0.64 -3.67
N SER A 299 10.51 1.08 -4.76
CA SER A 299 11.99 1.12 -4.84
C SER A 299 12.64 1.91 -3.71
N PHE A 300 12.04 3.02 -3.28
CA PHE A 300 12.56 3.83 -2.18
C PHE A 300 12.38 3.16 -0.82
N ALA A 301 11.25 2.49 -0.61
CA ALA A 301 11.01 1.73 0.62
C ALA A 301 11.96 0.53 0.75
N LEU A 302 12.41 -0.05 -0.37
CA LEU A 302 13.32 -1.20 -0.38
C LEU A 302 14.76 -0.86 0.08
N GLU A 303 15.19 0.39 -0.02
CA GLU A 303 16.60 0.79 0.11
C GLU A 303 17.11 0.89 1.54
N GLN A 304 16.23 0.78 2.53
CA GLN A 304 16.60 0.92 3.93
C GLN A 304 15.58 0.29 4.88
N ILE A 305 15.98 0.12 6.13
CA ILE A 305 15.08 -0.25 7.21
C ILE A 305 14.23 0.97 7.60
N GLY A 306 12.93 0.76 7.75
CA GLY A 306 11.99 1.82 8.12
C GLY A 306 11.79 2.83 6.99
N LEU A 307 11.31 4.03 7.34
CA LEU A 307 10.96 5.02 6.34
C LEU A 307 12.16 5.82 5.80
N PRO A 308 12.28 5.98 4.48
CA PRO A 308 13.23 6.90 3.89
C PRO A 308 12.84 8.35 4.14
N ARG A 309 13.85 9.21 4.21
CA ARG A 309 13.67 10.66 4.37
C ARG A 309 13.16 11.25 3.06
N VAL A 310 12.05 11.98 3.13
CA VAL A 310 11.47 12.71 2.00
C VAL A 310 11.66 14.20 2.23
N GLU A 311 12.31 14.86 1.28
CA GLU A 311 12.62 16.28 1.32
C GLU A 311 12.07 16.98 0.10
N ARG A 312 11.72 18.25 0.27
CA ARG A 312 11.31 19.10 -0.83
C ARG A 312 12.28 20.25 -0.99
N ILE A 313 12.80 20.40 -2.20
CA ILE A 313 13.68 21.50 -2.58
C ILE A 313 13.04 22.18 -3.78
N GLY A 314 12.43 23.35 -3.54
CA GLY A 314 11.59 24.03 -4.53
C GLY A 314 10.37 23.19 -4.93
N GLU A 315 10.19 22.96 -6.22
CA GLU A 315 9.11 22.12 -6.75
C GLU A 315 9.46 20.62 -6.81
N SER A 316 10.73 20.27 -6.56
CA SER A 316 11.21 18.90 -6.67
C SER A 316 11.13 18.17 -5.35
N VAL A 317 10.72 16.90 -5.41
CA VAL A 317 10.70 15.97 -4.28
C VAL A 317 11.91 15.05 -4.40
N TYR A 318 12.65 14.92 -3.30
CA TYR A 318 13.80 14.05 -3.15
C TYR A 318 13.48 13.00 -2.08
N CYS A 319 13.90 11.77 -2.32
CA CYS A 319 13.83 10.70 -1.35
C CYS A 319 15.21 10.05 -1.25
N SER A 320 15.77 10.03 -0.04
CA SER A 320 17.14 9.57 0.22
C SER A 320 18.18 10.21 -0.73
N GLY A 321 18.02 11.50 -1.00
CA GLY A 321 18.91 12.29 -1.87
C GLY A 321 18.69 12.12 -3.38
N VAL A 322 17.77 11.26 -3.82
CA VAL A 322 17.47 11.04 -5.24
C VAL A 322 16.19 11.77 -5.63
N ALA A 323 16.23 12.50 -6.74
CA ALA A 323 15.04 13.15 -7.29
C ALA A 323 14.02 12.09 -7.74
N VAL A 324 12.82 12.14 -7.17
CA VAL A 324 11.76 11.14 -7.43
C VAL A 324 11.36 11.15 -8.90
N SER A 325 11.29 12.33 -9.52
CA SER A 325 10.99 12.49 -10.95
C SER A 325 12.04 11.83 -11.84
N ALA A 326 13.33 11.99 -11.53
CA ALA A 326 14.40 11.38 -12.31
C ALA A 326 14.32 9.85 -12.27
N ARG A 327 14.04 9.27 -11.11
CA ARG A 327 13.85 7.82 -10.96
C ARG A 327 12.63 7.31 -11.72
N LEU A 328 11.54 8.09 -11.73
CA LEU A 328 10.35 7.76 -12.50
C LEU A 328 10.60 7.76 -14.01
N GLU A 329 11.28 8.79 -14.53
CA GLU A 329 11.64 8.86 -15.94
C GLU A 329 12.57 7.73 -16.36
N GLU A 330 13.56 7.40 -15.53
CA GLU A 330 14.44 6.24 -15.73
C GLU A 330 13.63 4.94 -15.84
N TYR A 331 12.73 4.70 -14.88
CA TYR A 331 11.90 3.50 -14.85
C TYR A 331 11.01 3.39 -16.09
N LYS A 332 10.32 4.48 -16.48
CA LYS A 332 9.47 4.51 -17.66
C LYS A 332 10.25 4.24 -18.95
N LYS A 333 11.42 4.85 -19.10
CA LYS A 333 12.30 4.60 -20.27
C LYS A 333 12.69 3.13 -20.35
N ARG A 334 13.06 2.51 -19.23
CA ARG A 334 13.40 1.09 -19.17
C ARG A 334 12.22 0.20 -19.51
N PHE A 335 11.04 0.51 -18.97
CA PHE A 335 9.79 -0.19 -19.27
C PHE A 335 9.46 -0.18 -20.77
N THR A 336 9.52 1.00 -21.41
CA THR A 336 9.29 1.15 -22.85
C THR A 336 10.28 0.33 -23.68
N GLN A 337 11.56 0.34 -23.31
CA GLN A 337 12.60 -0.44 -24.01
C GLN A 337 12.35 -1.95 -23.92
N ILE A 338 11.91 -2.45 -22.77
CA ILE A 338 11.57 -3.87 -22.59
C ILE A 338 10.35 -4.22 -23.46
N HIS A 339 9.30 -3.41 -23.42
CA HIS A 339 8.07 -3.67 -24.18
C HIS A 339 8.25 -3.57 -25.69
N GLN A 340 9.14 -2.70 -26.17
CA GLN A 340 9.48 -2.63 -27.60
C GLN A 340 10.24 -3.86 -28.09
N ARG A 341 11.01 -4.54 -27.23
CA ARG A 341 11.76 -5.76 -27.59
C ARG A 341 10.89 -7.03 -27.61
N LEU A 342 9.73 -6.98 -26.97
CA LEU A 342 8.79 -8.10 -26.85
C LEU A 342 7.66 -8.07 -27.90
N ARG A 343 7.61 -7.02 -28.73
CA ARG A 343 6.71 -6.88 -29.89
C ARG A 343 7.46 -7.20 -31.18
#